data_AF-A0A974C5Y3-F1
#
_entry.id   AF-A0A974C5Y3-F1
#
_cell.length_a   1.000
_cell.length_b   1.000
_cell.length_c   1.000
_cell.angle_alpha   90.00
_cell.angle_beta   90.00
_cell.angle_gamma   90.00
#
_symmetry.space_group_name_H-M   'P 1'
#
loop_
_entity.id
_entity.type
_entity.pdbx_description
1 polymer ?
#
loop_
_entity_poly.entity_id
_entity_poly.type
_entity_poly.pdbx_seq_one_letter_code
_entity_poly.pdbx_strand_id
1 'polypeptide(L)'
;MAPRSSSDKRGMDSPDSPLQQPACACPKRCGSCRLFLGFFALSLSLHLVTICCYLELRSELRRELSRGSGTSEAPGGNLQQWRTALRLADMQQHSDRRQVALLNSLSAEVKSHLEEESRHLRRTRRNKGSEGSESPGPAKNKKKGKKIGPPGPIGPPGSTGSPGPPGPPGIPGIPGIPGTAVMGPPGPPGPPGPQGPPGIQGPTGATDRAGPRETQPAVVHLQGQGSAIQVKNDLSGGILHDWSRIAMNHRVFKLHTRSGELEVLVDGTYLIYSQVEVYYINFTDLASYEVVVDEKPFLQCTRSIEPGKTNFNTCYTAGVCLLKAKQKIAVKMVHSDISINMSKHTTFFGAIRLGEAPGS
;
A
#
# COMPACT_ATOMS: atom_id res chain seq x y z
N MET A 1 -14.06 36.24 55.70
CA MET A 1 -12.76 36.79 56.17
C MET A 1 -12.18 35.82 57.17
N ALA A 2 -10.94 35.38 56.95
CA ALA A 2 -10.13 34.60 57.90
C ALA A 2 -9.72 35.47 59.11
N PRO A 3 -9.05 34.90 60.13
CA PRO A 3 -7.56 34.82 60.12
C PRO A 3 -7.03 33.47 60.73
N ARG A 4 -5.94 32.83 60.26
CA ARG A 4 -4.46 33.07 60.43
C ARG A 4 -4.07 33.30 61.92
N SER A 5 -3.06 32.68 62.56
CA SER A 5 -1.76 32.11 62.13
C SER A 5 -0.95 31.45 63.29
N SER A 6 -0.01 30.53 62.96
CA SER A 6 1.38 30.33 63.53
C SER A 6 1.55 29.87 65.00
N SER A 7 2.44 28.95 65.44
CA SER A 7 3.89 28.78 65.19
C SER A 7 4.47 27.49 65.84
N ASP A 8 5.75 27.19 65.56
CA ASP A 8 6.73 26.27 66.23
C ASP A 8 6.71 24.78 65.83
N LYS A 9 7.83 24.08 65.60
CA LYS A 9 9.27 24.37 65.37
C LYS A 9 9.94 23.07 64.86
N ARG A 10 11.04 23.17 64.10
CA ARG A 10 11.89 22.06 63.62
C ARG A 10 12.89 21.61 64.69
N GLY A 11 13.26 20.32 64.68
CA GLY A 11 14.46 19.78 65.35
C GLY A 11 14.68 18.31 64.99
N MET A 12 15.77 18.01 64.27
CA MET A 12 16.24 16.70 63.79
C MET A 12 16.69 15.77 64.93
N ASP A 13 16.53 14.45 64.73
CA ASP A 13 17.60 13.46 64.94
C ASP A 13 17.24 12.12 64.22
N SER A 14 18.16 11.65 63.37
CA SER A 14 18.20 10.27 62.82
C SER A 14 19.20 9.46 63.65
N PRO A 15 19.09 8.12 63.71
CA PRO A 15 19.98 7.34 62.84
C PRO A 15 19.39 6.03 62.27
N ASP A 16 20.00 5.61 61.17
CA ASP A 16 19.80 4.40 60.37
C ASP A 16 19.92 3.07 61.12
N SER A 17 19.09 2.08 60.75
CA SER A 17 19.45 0.66 60.58
C SER A 17 18.29 -0.19 60.00
N PRO A 18 18.58 -1.31 59.29
CA PRO A 18 17.76 -1.78 58.17
C PRO A 18 16.65 -2.76 58.58
N LEU A 19 15.46 -2.59 57.99
CA LEU A 19 14.36 -3.54 58.15
C LEU A 19 14.60 -4.80 57.31
N GLN A 20 14.95 -5.87 58.03
CA GLN A 20 14.98 -7.26 57.58
C GLN A 20 13.62 -7.67 56.98
N GLN A 21 13.60 -8.14 55.73
CA GLN A 21 12.43 -8.76 55.11
C GLN A 21 12.15 -10.13 55.76
N PRO A 22 10.90 -10.47 56.13
CA PRO A 22 10.59 -11.84 56.52
C PRO A 22 10.44 -12.70 55.27
N ALA A 23 11.39 -13.63 55.10
CA ALA A 23 11.25 -14.75 54.19
C ALA A 23 10.01 -15.58 54.58
N CYS A 24 9.06 -15.73 53.66
CA CYS A 24 7.94 -16.63 53.82
C CYS A 24 8.43 -18.08 53.75
N ALA A 25 8.71 -18.68 54.91
CA ALA A 25 8.88 -20.12 55.05
C ALA A 25 7.50 -20.76 55.31
N CYS A 26 6.99 -21.53 54.35
CA CYS A 26 5.77 -22.31 54.51
C CYS A 26 6.13 -23.81 54.67
N PRO A 27 5.88 -24.45 55.82
CA PRO A 27 6.21 -25.84 56.02
C PRO A 27 5.05 -26.77 55.56
N LYS A 28 5.43 -27.69 54.67
CA LYS A 28 4.87 -29.05 54.46
C LYS A 28 3.38 -29.22 54.05
N ARG A 29 3.27 -29.77 52.84
CA ARG A 29 2.28 -30.74 52.30
C ARG A 29 1.05 -30.18 51.58
N CYS A 30 1.30 -29.55 50.43
CA CYS A 30 0.25 -29.18 49.47
C CYS A 30 -0.15 -30.39 48.59
N GLY A 31 -1.31 -30.99 48.85
CA GLY A 31 -1.88 -32.08 48.05
C GLY A 31 -2.25 -31.67 46.61
N SER A 32 -2.37 -30.37 46.34
CA SER A 32 -2.76 -29.82 45.04
C SER A 32 -1.64 -29.83 43.99
N CYS A 33 -0.36 -29.93 44.39
CA CYS A 33 0.75 -30.02 43.43
C CYS A 33 0.72 -31.33 42.62
N ARG A 34 0.22 -32.43 43.20
CA ARG A 34 0.11 -33.71 42.48
C ARG A 34 -0.98 -33.70 41.41
N LEU A 35 -2.11 -33.01 41.65
CA LEU A 35 -3.14 -32.79 40.63
C LEU A 35 -2.64 -31.87 39.52
N PHE A 36 -1.96 -30.77 39.85
CA PHE A 36 -1.39 -29.88 38.83
C PHE A 36 -0.31 -30.55 37.99
N LEU A 37 0.59 -31.36 38.60
CA LEU A 37 1.52 -32.19 37.83
C LEU A 37 0.77 -33.22 36.95
N GLY A 38 -0.33 -33.79 37.44
CA GLY A 38 -1.18 -34.69 36.66
C GLY A 38 -1.78 -34.03 35.42
N PHE A 39 -2.39 -32.85 35.57
CA PHE A 39 -2.93 -32.09 34.43
C PHE A 39 -1.84 -31.60 33.48
N PHE A 40 -0.68 -31.20 34.00
CA PHE A 40 0.45 -30.80 33.18
C PHE A 40 1.01 -31.99 32.37
N ALA A 41 1.15 -33.16 32.99
CA ALA A 41 1.58 -34.37 32.31
C ALA A 41 0.56 -34.85 31.26
N LEU A 42 -0.74 -34.72 31.54
CA LEU A 42 -1.81 -35.06 30.60
C LEU A 42 -1.88 -34.07 29.43
N SER A 43 -1.64 -32.79 29.69
CA SER A 43 -1.50 -31.78 28.64
C SER A 43 -0.28 -32.07 27.76
N LEU A 44 0.88 -32.37 28.36
CA LEU A 44 2.10 -32.70 27.63
C LEU A 44 1.93 -33.97 26.79
N SER A 45 1.28 -35.01 27.33
CA SER A 45 1.01 -36.24 26.59
C SER A 45 0.08 -36.00 25.40
N LEU A 46 -0.96 -35.18 25.56
CA LEU A 46 -1.87 -34.83 24.48
C LEU A 46 -1.16 -34.02 23.36
N HIS A 47 -0.25 -33.12 23.72
CA HIS A 47 0.56 -32.39 22.74
C HIS A 47 1.53 -33.31 22.01
N LEU A 48 2.16 -34.26 22.71
CA LEU A 48 3.03 -35.26 22.08
C LEU A 48 2.26 -36.16 21.11
N VAL A 49 1.05 -36.60 21.47
CA VAL A 49 0.16 -37.36 20.56
C VAL A 49 -0.19 -36.53 19.33
N THR A 50 -0.55 -35.25 19.52
CA THR A 50 -0.87 -34.33 18.42
C THR A 50 0.32 -34.13 17.47
N ILE A 51 1.53 -33.98 18.03
CA ILE A 51 2.77 -33.87 17.24
C ILE A 51 3.06 -35.18 16.49
N CYS A 52 2.90 -36.33 17.13
CA CYS A 52 3.06 -37.63 16.46
C CYS A 52 2.08 -37.80 15.31
N CYS A 53 0.79 -37.53 15.51
CA CYS A 53 -0.23 -37.59 14.44
C CYS A 53 0.09 -36.62 13.30
N TYR A 54 0.57 -35.41 13.61
CA TYR A 54 1.00 -34.45 12.60
C TYR A 54 2.20 -34.95 11.79
N LEU A 55 3.21 -35.52 12.45
CA LEU A 55 4.39 -36.08 11.80
C LEU A 55 4.06 -37.31 10.95
N GLU A 56 3.13 -38.14 11.41
CA GLU A 56 2.66 -39.31 10.68
C GLU A 56 1.86 -38.92 9.43
N LEU A 57 0.94 -37.96 9.55
CA LEU A 57 0.22 -37.37 8.41
C LEU A 57 1.18 -36.74 7.39
N ARG A 58 2.21 -36.04 7.88
CA ARG A 58 3.27 -35.46 7.05
C ARG A 58 4.11 -36.54 6.35
N SER A 59 4.34 -37.67 7.01
CA SER A 59 5.05 -38.82 6.43
C SER A 59 4.22 -39.48 5.32
N GLU A 60 2.92 -39.60 5.52
CA GLU A 60 1.98 -40.18 4.56
C GLU A 60 1.83 -39.28 3.33
N LEU A 61 1.68 -37.96 3.54
CA LEU A 61 1.68 -36.97 2.46
C LEU A 61 2.97 -37.04 1.62
N ARG A 62 4.12 -37.21 2.28
CA ARG A 62 5.41 -37.35 1.62
C ARG A 62 5.53 -38.68 0.87
N ARG A 63 4.96 -39.78 1.40
CA ARG A 63 4.89 -41.09 0.72
C ARG A 63 3.99 -41.03 -0.51
N GLU A 64 2.82 -40.41 -0.44
CA GLU A 64 1.93 -40.21 -1.58
C GLU A 64 2.57 -39.33 -2.68
N LEU A 65 3.27 -38.25 -2.31
CA LEU A 65 4.07 -37.45 -3.25
C LEU A 65 5.22 -38.24 -3.90
N SER A 66 5.79 -39.20 -3.19
CA SER A 66 6.87 -40.06 -3.71
C SER A 66 6.30 -41.14 -4.65
N ARG A 67 5.12 -41.68 -4.34
CA ARG A 67 4.40 -42.68 -5.14
C ARG A 67 3.85 -42.10 -6.45
N GLY A 68 3.47 -40.82 -6.43
CA GLY A 68 3.11 -40.05 -7.63
C GLY A 68 4.27 -39.76 -8.59
N SER A 69 5.51 -40.18 -8.29
CA SER A 69 6.67 -40.04 -9.20
C SER A 69 7.04 -41.31 -9.98
N GLY A 70 6.37 -42.45 -9.73
CA GLY A 70 6.82 -43.77 -10.20
C GLY A 70 5.88 -44.55 -11.13
N THR A 71 4.72 -44.03 -11.52
CA THR A 71 3.83 -44.73 -12.47
C THR A 71 3.43 -43.79 -13.61
N SER A 72 3.98 -44.08 -14.79
CA SER A 72 3.68 -43.39 -16.03
C SER A 72 2.42 -44.01 -16.63
N GLU A 73 1.24 -43.53 -16.22
CA GLU A 73 0.01 -43.45 -17.03
C GLU A 73 -1.15 -42.90 -16.18
N ALA A 74 -1.42 -41.59 -16.29
CA ALA A 74 -2.72 -40.95 -16.01
C ALA A 74 -2.71 -39.47 -16.46
N PRO A 75 -3.86 -38.87 -16.81
CA PRO A 75 -3.95 -37.63 -17.57
C PRO A 75 -3.86 -36.35 -16.71
N GLY A 76 -3.18 -35.34 -17.25
CA GLY A 76 -3.56 -33.92 -17.13
C GLY A 76 -3.46 -33.22 -15.77
N GLY A 77 -2.25 -33.06 -15.21
CA GLY A 77 -2.01 -32.17 -14.07
C GLY A 77 -0.53 -31.79 -13.94
N ASN A 78 -0.21 -30.50 -14.00
CA ASN A 78 1.11 -29.96 -14.29
C ASN A 78 2.13 -30.11 -13.13
N LEU A 79 2.92 -31.19 -13.15
CA LEU A 79 3.99 -31.51 -12.18
C LEU A 79 5.12 -30.45 -12.11
N GLN A 80 5.23 -29.53 -13.09
CA GLN A 80 6.17 -28.41 -13.04
C GLN A 80 5.72 -27.30 -12.07
N GLN A 81 4.41 -27.11 -11.87
CA GLN A 81 3.87 -26.02 -11.07
C GLN A 81 4.24 -26.14 -9.58
N TRP A 82 4.31 -27.38 -9.08
CA TRP A 82 4.69 -27.69 -7.70
C TRP A 82 6.20 -27.60 -7.44
N ARG A 83 7.04 -27.90 -8.46
CA ARG A 83 8.49 -27.71 -8.36
C ARG A 83 8.86 -26.22 -8.26
N THR A 84 8.11 -25.36 -8.94
CA THR A 84 8.29 -23.90 -8.87
C THR A 84 7.82 -23.32 -7.53
N ALA A 85 6.72 -23.85 -6.97
CA ALA A 85 6.23 -23.45 -5.65
C ALA A 85 7.23 -23.81 -4.53
N LEU A 86 7.93 -24.94 -4.62
CA LEU A 86 8.95 -25.33 -3.63
C LEU A 86 10.22 -24.47 -3.72
N ARG A 87 10.64 -24.06 -4.93
CA ARG A 87 11.77 -23.11 -5.09
C ARG A 87 11.44 -21.69 -4.61
N LEU A 88 10.18 -21.27 -4.71
CA LEU A 88 9.71 -19.99 -4.17
C LEU A 88 9.65 -20.01 -2.64
N ALA A 89 9.29 -21.15 -2.02
CA ALA A 89 9.28 -21.29 -0.57
C ALA A 89 10.70 -21.28 0.06
N ASP A 90 11.69 -21.85 -0.61
CA ASP A 90 13.09 -21.90 -0.13
C ASP A 90 13.81 -20.54 -0.27
N MET A 91 13.41 -19.72 -1.26
CA MET A 91 13.90 -18.34 -1.43
C MET A 91 13.30 -17.33 -0.42
N GLN A 92 12.15 -17.65 0.17
CA GLN A 92 11.46 -16.78 1.13
C GLN A 92 12.24 -16.63 2.45
N GLN A 93 12.96 -17.68 2.89
CA GLN A 93 13.72 -17.66 4.15
C GLN A 93 15.01 -16.82 4.06
N HIS A 94 15.58 -16.64 2.87
CA HIS A 94 16.83 -15.89 2.67
C HIS A 94 16.62 -14.38 2.39
N SER A 95 15.41 -13.98 1.97
CA SER A 95 15.05 -12.58 1.66
C SER A 95 14.77 -11.73 2.91
N ASP A 96 14.20 -12.32 3.96
CA ASP A 96 13.81 -11.59 5.19
C ASP A 96 15.00 -10.99 5.95
N ARG A 97 16.17 -11.63 5.91
CA ARG A 97 17.35 -11.16 6.66
C ARG A 97 18.05 -9.96 6.02
N ARG A 98 17.93 -9.80 4.69
CA ARG A 98 18.52 -8.67 3.94
C ARG A 98 17.59 -7.46 3.87
N GLN A 99 16.28 -7.67 3.78
CA GLN A 99 15.32 -6.55 3.77
C GLN A 99 15.24 -5.83 5.13
N VAL A 100 15.35 -6.55 6.26
CA VAL A 100 15.38 -5.93 7.60
C VAL A 100 16.65 -5.08 7.81
N ALA A 101 17.79 -5.49 7.25
CA ALA A 101 19.03 -4.71 7.32
C ALA A 101 18.95 -3.42 6.47
N LEU A 102 18.34 -3.50 5.28
CA LEU A 102 18.16 -2.36 4.37
C LEU A 102 17.13 -1.35 4.91
N LEU A 103 16.05 -1.85 5.54
CA LEU A 103 15.06 -1.00 6.19
C LEU A 103 15.64 -0.27 7.41
N ASN A 104 16.51 -0.93 8.19
CA ASN A 104 17.18 -0.29 9.32
C ASN A 104 18.22 0.76 8.89
N SER A 105 18.93 0.55 7.78
CA SER A 105 19.85 1.57 7.25
C SER A 105 19.10 2.77 6.65
N LEU A 106 18.02 2.52 5.91
CA LEU A 106 17.16 3.59 5.36
C LEU A 106 16.48 4.40 6.46
N SER A 107 16.09 3.76 7.57
CA SER A 107 15.48 4.44 8.72
C SER A 107 16.49 5.33 9.47
N ALA A 108 17.78 4.98 9.48
CA ALA A 108 18.84 5.82 10.03
C ALA A 108 19.10 7.07 9.16
N GLU A 109 19.08 6.93 7.83
CA GLU A 109 19.26 8.02 6.86
C GLU A 109 18.10 9.03 6.87
N VAL A 110 16.85 8.53 7.02
CA VAL A 110 15.66 9.39 7.13
C VAL A 110 15.65 10.16 8.45
N LYS A 111 16.15 9.55 9.53
CA LYS A 111 16.21 10.19 10.84
C LYS A 111 17.25 11.32 10.91
N SER A 112 18.40 11.16 10.25
CA SER A 112 19.42 12.23 10.17
C SER A 112 18.95 13.43 9.34
N HIS A 113 18.20 13.19 8.25
CA HIS A 113 17.64 14.25 7.42
C HIS A 113 16.57 15.08 8.15
N LEU A 114 15.71 14.46 8.95
CA LEU A 114 14.68 15.15 9.74
C LEU A 114 15.28 16.01 10.88
N GLU A 115 16.43 15.61 11.43
CA GLU A 115 17.16 16.39 12.45
C GLU A 115 17.92 17.59 11.85
N GLU A 116 18.32 17.52 10.57
CA GLU A 116 18.95 18.64 9.86
C GLU A 116 17.93 19.70 9.41
N GLU A 117 16.76 19.27 8.91
CA GLU A 117 15.65 20.17 8.55
C GLU A 117 15.11 20.94 9.78
N SER A 118 15.01 20.25 10.93
CA SER A 118 14.58 20.85 12.20
C SER A 118 15.57 21.90 12.74
N ARG A 119 16.87 21.75 12.46
CA ARG A 119 17.92 22.73 12.80
C ARG A 119 17.89 23.93 11.87
N HIS A 120 17.53 23.75 10.59
CA HIS A 120 17.39 24.84 9.63
C HIS A 120 16.15 25.71 9.89
N LEU A 121 15.03 25.10 10.27
CA LEU A 121 13.79 25.80 10.62
C LEU A 121 13.91 26.63 11.92
N ARG A 122 14.71 26.15 12.88
CA ARG A 122 15.05 26.91 14.11
C ARG A 122 15.96 28.11 13.83
N ARG A 123 16.80 28.06 12.78
CA ARG A 123 17.68 29.16 12.37
C ARG A 123 16.93 30.27 11.62
N THR A 124 16.00 29.93 10.74
CA THR A 124 15.18 30.91 9.99
C THR A 124 14.16 31.64 10.86
N ARG A 125 13.67 31.00 11.93
CA ARG A 125 12.72 31.61 12.88
C ARG A 125 13.35 32.68 13.79
N ARG A 126 14.68 32.75 13.88
CA ARG A 126 15.39 33.77 14.67
C ARG A 126 15.63 35.08 13.92
N ASN A 127 15.42 35.12 12.61
CA ASN A 127 15.80 36.24 11.74
C ASN A 127 14.63 37.02 11.13
N LYS A 128 13.38 36.77 11.55
CA LYS A 128 12.19 37.42 10.99
C LYS A 128 11.31 38.01 12.09
N GLY A 129 11.89 38.99 12.79
CA GLY A 129 11.20 39.86 13.73
C GLY A 129 11.55 41.32 13.46
N SER A 130 10.95 41.89 12.42
CA SER A 130 10.77 43.35 12.28
C SER A 130 9.77 43.65 11.16
N GLU A 131 8.75 44.45 11.50
CA GLU A 131 7.82 45.23 10.65
C GLU A 131 6.76 44.40 9.87
N GLY A 132 5.48 44.76 9.78
CA GLY A 132 4.69 45.94 10.14
C GLY A 132 3.35 45.85 9.37
N SER A 133 2.27 46.36 9.95
CA SER A 133 0.84 46.38 9.54
C SER A 133 0.56 46.96 8.14
N GLU A 134 -0.55 46.71 7.40
CA GLU A 134 -1.97 47.05 7.64
C GLU A 134 -2.92 46.34 6.61
N SER A 135 -4.25 46.39 6.85
CA SER A 135 -5.34 45.75 6.09
C SER A 135 -6.09 46.74 5.11
N PRO A 136 -7.36 46.52 4.65
CA PRO A 136 -7.67 46.20 3.24
C PRO A 136 -8.72 47.13 2.53
N GLY A 137 -8.96 46.95 1.22
CA GLY A 137 -10.05 47.63 0.47
C GLY A 137 -10.28 47.13 -0.98
N PRO A 138 -11.43 47.42 -1.64
CA PRO A 138 -12.29 46.35 -2.19
C PRO A 138 -12.68 46.41 -3.70
N ALA A 139 -13.21 45.27 -4.17
CA ALA A 139 -14.28 45.01 -5.17
C ALA A 139 -14.31 45.68 -6.56
N LYS A 140 -14.61 44.87 -7.61
CA LYS A 140 -15.72 45.11 -8.57
C LYS A 140 -15.98 43.97 -9.58
N ASN A 141 -17.28 43.68 -9.73
CA ASN A 141 -17.96 42.81 -10.69
C ASN A 141 -17.72 43.17 -12.17
N LYS A 142 -17.75 42.16 -13.07
CA LYS A 142 -18.52 42.24 -14.34
C LYS A 142 -18.76 40.88 -15.00
N LYS A 143 -20.04 40.50 -15.08
CA LYS A 143 -20.62 39.51 -16.01
C LYS A 143 -20.45 40.00 -17.46
N LYS A 144 -20.09 39.09 -18.39
CA LYS A 144 -20.60 39.11 -19.77
C LYS A 144 -20.40 37.75 -20.43
N GLY A 145 -21.50 37.14 -20.89
CA GLY A 145 -21.48 35.91 -21.67
C GLY A 145 -20.81 36.11 -23.03
N LYS A 146 -20.12 35.08 -23.51
CA LYS A 146 -19.52 35.05 -24.84
C LYS A 146 -19.75 33.68 -25.47
N LYS A 147 -20.24 33.74 -26.71
CA LYS A 147 -20.57 32.64 -27.61
C LYS A 147 -19.38 31.68 -27.77
N ILE A 148 -19.65 30.39 -27.88
CA ILE A 148 -18.66 29.34 -28.19
C ILE A 148 -17.95 29.71 -29.50
N GLY A 149 -16.63 29.86 -29.44
CA GLY A 149 -15.78 30.11 -30.61
C GLY A 149 -15.47 28.82 -31.39
N PRO A 150 -15.03 28.92 -32.66
CA PRO A 150 -14.60 27.76 -33.45
C PRO A 150 -13.41 27.04 -32.79
N PRO A 151 -13.18 25.75 -33.11
CA PRO A 151 -12.05 24.98 -32.60
C PRO A 151 -10.71 25.72 -32.80
N GLY A 152 -9.84 25.67 -31.80
CA GLY A 152 -8.52 26.30 -31.88
C GLY A 152 -7.65 25.68 -32.98
N PRO A 153 -6.71 26.44 -33.57
CA PRO A 153 -5.78 25.92 -34.56
C PRO A 153 -4.93 24.78 -34.00
N ILE A 154 -4.52 23.86 -34.88
CA ILE A 154 -3.59 22.77 -34.56
C ILE A 154 -2.34 23.35 -33.89
N GLY A 155 -1.92 22.74 -32.77
CA GLY A 155 -0.75 23.18 -32.02
C GLY A 155 0.53 23.13 -32.87
N PRO A 156 1.50 24.03 -32.63
CA PRO A 156 2.75 24.02 -33.38
C PRO A 156 3.51 22.69 -33.18
N PRO A 157 4.32 22.27 -34.18
CA PRO A 157 5.18 21.09 -34.04
C PRO A 157 6.01 21.15 -32.75
N GLY A 158 6.16 20.00 -32.09
CA GLY A 158 7.02 19.89 -30.90
C GLY A 158 8.45 20.31 -31.21
N SER A 159 9.11 20.96 -30.25
CA SER A 159 10.51 21.39 -30.38
C SER A 159 11.44 20.20 -30.65
N THR A 160 12.44 20.41 -31.51
CA THR A 160 13.51 19.43 -31.77
C THR A 160 14.12 18.94 -30.46
N GLY A 161 14.29 17.62 -30.31
CA GLY A 161 14.90 17.02 -29.13
C GLY A 161 16.32 17.55 -28.89
N SER A 162 16.73 17.66 -27.63
CA SER A 162 18.07 18.11 -27.25
C SER A 162 19.15 17.16 -27.82
N PRO A 163 20.36 17.67 -28.16
CA PRO A 163 21.48 16.83 -28.54
C PRO A 163 21.75 15.72 -27.51
N GLY A 164 22.14 14.53 -27.98
CA GLY A 164 22.52 13.43 -27.10
C GLY A 164 23.76 13.76 -26.25
N PRO A 165 23.95 13.09 -25.11
CA PRO A 165 25.13 13.31 -24.27
C PRO A 165 26.43 12.90 -25.01
N PRO A 166 27.58 13.50 -24.67
CA PRO A 166 28.88 13.09 -25.20
C PRO A 166 29.16 11.61 -24.95
N GLY A 167 29.81 10.94 -25.90
CA GLY A 167 30.23 9.55 -25.75
C GLY A 167 31.23 9.35 -24.59
N PRO A 168 31.32 8.15 -24.00
CA PRO A 168 32.28 7.85 -22.95
C PRO A 168 33.74 7.99 -23.45
N PRO A 169 34.70 8.30 -22.57
CA PRO A 169 36.12 8.32 -22.92
C PRO A 169 36.59 6.98 -23.48
N GLY A 170 37.52 7.03 -24.45
CA GLY A 170 38.15 5.83 -25.00
C GLY A 170 38.89 5.01 -23.95
N ILE A 171 38.97 3.71 -24.17
CA ILE A 171 39.66 2.77 -23.28
C ILE A 171 41.17 3.06 -23.32
N PRO A 172 41.88 3.10 -22.18
CA PRO A 172 43.34 3.25 -22.17
C PRO A 172 44.03 2.17 -23.00
N GLY A 173 45.08 2.55 -23.72
CA GLY A 173 45.89 1.62 -24.50
C GLY A 173 46.51 0.53 -23.62
N ILE A 174 46.67 -0.66 -24.19
CA ILE A 174 47.27 -1.81 -23.51
C ILE A 174 48.76 -1.50 -23.25
N PRO A 175 49.29 -1.72 -22.03
CA PRO A 175 50.72 -1.56 -21.76
C PRO A 175 51.57 -2.41 -22.71
N GLY A 176 52.62 -1.82 -23.28
CA GLY A 176 53.56 -2.52 -24.16
C GLY A 176 54.30 -3.65 -23.43
N ILE A 177 54.59 -4.72 -24.17
CA ILE A 177 55.38 -5.87 -23.69
C ILE A 177 56.85 -5.39 -23.53
N PRO A 178 57.57 -5.71 -22.43
CA PRO A 178 58.91 -5.17 -22.21
C PRO A 178 59.94 -5.70 -23.21
N GLY A 179 60.59 -4.79 -23.96
CA GLY A 179 61.72 -5.12 -24.83
C GLY A 179 62.38 -3.89 -25.46
N THR A 180 63.58 -3.55 -24.96
CA THR A 180 64.63 -2.70 -25.58
C THR A 180 64.24 -1.32 -26.14
N ALA A 181 64.44 -0.30 -25.30
CA ALA A 181 64.91 1.06 -25.59
C ALA A 181 64.44 1.73 -26.90
N VAL A 182 63.24 2.30 -26.90
CA VAL A 182 62.89 3.72 -27.21
C VAL A 182 61.42 3.88 -26.78
N MET A 183 61.12 4.80 -25.85
CA MET A 183 59.73 5.18 -25.57
C MET A 183 59.14 5.83 -26.83
N GLY A 184 58.20 5.14 -27.49
CA GLY A 184 57.45 5.72 -28.60
C GLY A 184 56.57 6.89 -28.11
N PRO A 185 56.33 7.91 -28.96
CA PRO A 185 55.43 9.01 -28.60
C PRO A 185 54.02 8.48 -28.27
N PRO A 186 53.27 9.16 -27.38
CA PRO A 186 51.87 8.82 -27.10
C PRO A 186 51.07 8.64 -28.40
N GLY A 187 50.24 7.60 -28.45
CA GLY A 187 49.37 7.37 -29.61
C GLY A 187 48.46 8.59 -29.86
N PRO A 188 48.12 8.89 -31.13
CA PRO A 188 47.26 10.02 -31.44
C PRO A 188 45.88 9.87 -30.78
N PRO A 189 45.20 10.98 -30.43
CA PRO A 189 43.83 10.95 -29.95
C PRO A 189 42.93 10.14 -30.88
N GLY A 190 42.02 9.33 -30.32
CA GLY A 190 41.04 8.59 -31.10
C GLY A 190 40.18 9.53 -31.95
N PRO A 191 39.69 9.08 -33.12
CA PRO A 191 38.82 9.90 -33.96
C PRO A 191 37.55 10.30 -33.20
N PRO A 192 36.96 11.47 -33.52
CA PRO A 192 35.65 11.85 -32.99
C PRO A 192 34.63 10.73 -33.21
N GLY A 193 33.80 10.46 -32.21
CA GLY A 193 32.71 9.51 -32.34
C GLY A 193 31.77 9.90 -33.49
N PRO A 194 31.15 8.93 -34.19
CA PRO A 194 30.23 9.23 -35.27
C PRO A 194 29.07 10.10 -34.76
N GLN A 195 28.56 10.99 -35.62
CA GLN A 195 27.36 11.75 -35.34
C GLN A 195 26.23 10.78 -34.98
N GLY A 196 25.54 11.06 -33.87
CA GLY A 196 24.38 10.28 -33.45
C GLY A 196 23.33 10.24 -34.58
N PRO A 197 22.58 9.13 -34.72
CA PRO A 197 21.57 9.02 -35.77
C PRO A 197 20.56 10.19 -35.66
N PRO A 198 19.97 10.63 -36.79
CA PRO A 198 18.87 11.58 -36.75
C PRO A 198 17.80 11.13 -35.75
N GLY A 199 17.29 12.05 -34.94
CA GLY A 199 16.18 11.75 -34.03
C GLY A 199 15.01 11.17 -34.82
N ILE A 200 14.36 10.16 -34.25
CA ILE A 200 13.18 9.54 -34.87
C ILE A 200 12.16 10.63 -35.23
N GLN A 201 11.67 10.59 -36.47
CA GLN A 201 10.59 11.46 -36.89
C GLN A 201 9.40 11.20 -35.96
N GLY A 202 8.85 12.25 -35.33
CA GLY A 202 7.62 12.11 -34.55
C GLY A 202 6.54 11.46 -35.43
N PRO A 203 5.71 10.56 -34.89
CA PRO A 203 4.76 9.81 -35.70
C PRO A 203 3.92 10.78 -36.52
N THR A 204 3.86 10.52 -37.83
CA THR A 204 2.95 11.22 -38.73
C THR A 204 1.56 11.17 -38.12
N GLY A 205 0.87 12.30 -38.02
CA GLY A 205 -0.52 12.34 -37.55
C GLY A 205 -1.34 11.37 -38.39
N ALA A 206 -1.63 10.20 -37.83
CA ALA A 206 -2.29 9.14 -38.55
C ALA A 206 -3.71 9.60 -38.88
N THR A 207 -3.97 9.80 -40.16
CA THR A 207 -5.32 9.72 -40.71
C THR A 207 -5.83 8.32 -40.44
N ASP A 208 -7.07 8.22 -39.98
CA ASP A 208 -7.75 7.03 -39.50
C ASP A 208 -7.50 5.78 -40.37
N ARG A 209 -6.53 4.95 -39.96
CA ARG A 209 -6.51 3.53 -40.29
C ARG A 209 -6.40 2.76 -38.99
N ALA A 210 -7.42 1.96 -38.72
CA ALA A 210 -7.50 1.05 -37.59
C ALA A 210 -6.35 0.03 -37.64
N GLY A 211 -5.24 0.36 -36.99
CA GLY A 211 -4.23 -0.61 -36.52
C GLY A 211 -4.73 -1.33 -35.26
N PRO A 212 -4.03 -2.38 -34.80
CA PRO A 212 -4.45 -3.19 -33.65
C PRO A 212 -4.64 -2.25 -32.46
N ARG A 213 -5.79 -2.36 -31.78
CA ARG A 213 -6.20 -1.47 -30.69
C ARG A 213 -5.05 -1.36 -29.68
N GLU A 214 -4.27 -0.29 -29.76
CA GLU A 214 -3.36 0.10 -28.70
C GLU A 214 -4.26 0.41 -27.51
N THR A 215 -4.40 -0.57 -26.64
CA THR A 215 -5.47 -0.61 -25.65
C THR A 215 -5.03 0.28 -24.51
N GLN A 216 -5.15 1.60 -24.69
CA GLN A 216 -4.80 2.56 -23.66
C GLN A 216 -5.55 2.20 -22.37
N PRO A 217 -4.86 2.08 -21.23
CA PRO A 217 -5.51 1.70 -19.98
C PRO A 217 -6.54 2.76 -19.63
N ALA A 218 -7.80 2.33 -19.49
CA ALA A 218 -8.87 3.20 -19.08
C ALA A 218 -8.97 3.18 -17.56
N VAL A 219 -9.04 4.35 -16.93
CA VAL A 219 -9.04 4.49 -15.47
C VAL A 219 -10.30 5.20 -15.01
N VAL A 220 -10.79 4.79 -13.83
CA VAL A 220 -11.73 5.55 -13.01
C VAL A 220 -11.23 5.61 -11.57
N HIS A 221 -11.30 6.81 -10.98
CA HIS A 221 -11.05 7.05 -9.57
C HIS A 221 -12.17 7.93 -9.00
N LEU A 222 -12.92 7.34 -8.08
CA LEU A 222 -14.04 7.94 -7.36
C LEU A 222 -13.59 8.25 -5.93
N GLN A 223 -13.98 9.42 -5.43
CA GLN A 223 -13.69 9.86 -4.08
C GLN A 223 -14.98 10.12 -3.32
N GLY A 224 -15.01 9.90 -2.01
CA GLY A 224 -16.17 10.22 -1.20
C GLY A 224 -16.52 11.72 -1.17
N GLN A 225 -17.77 12.03 -0.83
CA GLN A 225 -18.27 13.40 -0.68
C GLN A 225 -18.45 13.85 0.78
N GLY A 226 -17.40 13.85 1.59
CA GLY A 226 -17.20 14.68 2.79
C GLY A 226 -18.18 14.56 3.97
N SER A 227 -19.31 13.88 3.84
CA SER A 227 -20.29 13.61 4.90
C SER A 227 -19.92 12.34 5.66
N ALA A 228 -20.29 12.30 6.95
CA ALA A 228 -20.32 11.06 7.69
C ALA A 228 -21.58 10.28 7.31
N ILE A 229 -21.45 8.98 7.03
CA ILE A 229 -22.54 8.08 6.68
C ILE A 229 -22.74 7.07 7.80
N GLN A 230 -23.98 6.92 8.26
CA GLN A 230 -24.42 5.82 9.12
C GLN A 230 -25.02 4.72 8.25
N VAL A 231 -24.35 3.57 8.17
CA VAL A 231 -24.74 2.49 7.23
C VAL A 231 -26.20 2.08 7.40
N LYS A 232 -26.69 1.97 8.64
CA LYS A 232 -28.07 1.58 8.95
C LYS A 232 -29.14 2.54 8.42
N ASN A 233 -28.87 3.84 8.46
CA ASN A 233 -29.88 4.86 8.20
C ASN A 233 -29.79 5.44 6.80
N ASP A 234 -28.56 5.52 6.27
CA ASP A 234 -28.26 6.31 5.08
C ASP A 234 -28.09 5.43 3.84
N LEU A 235 -27.80 4.13 3.99
CA LEU A 235 -27.50 3.24 2.86
C LEU A 235 -28.58 2.18 2.64
N SER A 236 -29.14 2.14 1.43
CA SER A 236 -29.99 1.03 0.99
C SER A 236 -29.14 -0.21 0.68
N GLY A 237 -29.32 -1.31 1.42
CA GLY A 237 -28.59 -2.56 1.19
C GLY A 237 -27.10 -2.47 1.50
N GLY A 238 -26.66 -1.43 2.23
CA GLY A 238 -25.26 -1.20 2.61
C GLY A 238 -24.36 -0.69 1.49
N ILE A 239 -24.89 -0.35 0.31
CA ILE A 239 -24.08 0.10 -0.83
C ILE A 239 -23.72 1.58 -0.69
N LEU A 240 -22.43 1.91 -0.77
CA LEU A 240 -21.97 3.29 -0.79
C LEU A 240 -22.29 3.97 -2.12
N HIS A 241 -22.97 5.12 -2.07
CA HIS A 241 -23.40 5.87 -3.26
C HIS A 241 -22.85 7.30 -3.40
N ASP A 242 -22.36 7.92 -2.33
CA ASP A 242 -21.89 9.33 -2.33
C ASP A 242 -20.48 9.50 -2.92
N TRP A 243 -20.38 9.19 -4.22
CA TRP A 243 -19.16 9.22 -5.00
C TRP A 243 -19.04 10.49 -5.86
N SER A 244 -17.92 11.18 -5.71
CA SER A 244 -17.45 12.22 -6.62
C SER A 244 -16.51 11.62 -7.67
N ARG A 245 -16.79 11.93 -8.94
CA ARG A 245 -15.96 11.52 -10.08
C ARG A 245 -14.88 12.56 -10.35
N ILE A 246 -13.61 12.19 -10.21
CA ILE A 246 -12.47 13.09 -10.49
C ILE A 246 -11.82 12.76 -11.83
N ALA A 247 -11.54 11.48 -12.04
CA ALA A 247 -11.04 10.96 -13.30
C ALA A 247 -11.90 9.76 -13.68
N MET A 248 -12.53 9.78 -14.86
CA MET A 248 -13.31 8.66 -15.36
C MET A 248 -13.29 8.63 -16.88
N ASN A 249 -12.84 7.51 -17.45
CA ASN A 249 -12.98 7.27 -18.88
C ASN A 249 -14.42 6.80 -19.20
N HIS A 250 -15.24 7.71 -19.74
CA HIS A 250 -16.65 7.49 -20.06
C HIS A 250 -16.92 6.43 -21.16
N ARG A 251 -15.90 6.00 -21.91
CA ARG A 251 -16.05 4.93 -22.91
C ARG A 251 -16.03 3.54 -22.27
N VAL A 252 -15.46 3.41 -21.08
CA VAL A 252 -15.27 2.13 -20.38
C VAL A 252 -16.06 2.07 -19.09
N PHE A 253 -16.31 3.20 -18.42
CA PHE A 253 -16.96 3.24 -17.11
C PHE A 253 -18.16 4.17 -17.09
N LYS A 254 -19.20 3.75 -16.37
CA LYS A 254 -20.40 4.55 -16.09
C LYS A 254 -20.78 4.41 -14.62
N LEU A 255 -20.80 5.53 -13.90
CA LEU A 255 -21.22 5.58 -12.50
C LEU A 255 -22.73 5.87 -12.40
N HIS A 256 -23.46 5.00 -11.70
CA HIS A 256 -24.85 5.21 -11.32
C HIS A 256 -24.90 5.90 -9.96
N THR A 257 -24.95 7.23 -9.95
CA THR A 257 -24.85 8.07 -8.74
C THR A 257 -25.89 7.77 -7.66
N ARG A 258 -27.09 7.28 -8.02
CA ARG A 258 -28.14 6.93 -7.05
C ARG A 258 -27.92 5.56 -6.39
N SER A 259 -27.45 4.56 -7.13
CA SER A 259 -27.21 3.22 -6.59
C SER A 259 -25.79 3.04 -6.06
N GLY A 260 -24.85 3.91 -6.44
CA GLY A 260 -23.44 3.78 -6.10
C GLY A 260 -22.66 2.79 -6.96
N GLU A 261 -23.31 2.20 -7.97
CA GLU A 261 -22.72 1.15 -8.80
C GLU A 261 -21.88 1.72 -9.94
N LEU A 262 -20.72 1.11 -10.16
CA LEU A 262 -19.83 1.36 -11.28
C LEU A 262 -20.04 0.27 -12.35
N GLU A 263 -20.68 0.64 -13.46
CA GLU A 263 -20.90 -0.24 -14.61
C GLU A 263 -19.71 -0.19 -15.57
N VAL A 264 -19.22 -1.36 -15.99
CA VAL A 264 -18.21 -1.47 -17.06
C VAL A 264 -18.90 -1.60 -18.42
N LEU A 265 -18.45 -0.87 -19.43
CA LEU A 265 -19.08 -0.81 -20.75
C LEU A 265 -18.41 -1.70 -21.80
N VAL A 266 -17.24 -2.26 -21.47
CA VAL A 266 -16.40 -3.04 -22.40
C VAL A 266 -15.89 -4.28 -21.70
N ASP A 267 -15.80 -5.41 -22.41
CA ASP A 267 -15.14 -6.61 -21.90
C ASP A 267 -13.66 -6.33 -21.61
N GLY A 268 -13.10 -6.97 -20.57
CA GLY A 268 -11.67 -6.85 -20.32
C GLY A 268 -11.18 -7.42 -19.00
N THR A 269 -9.89 -7.25 -18.80
CA THR A 269 -9.21 -7.52 -17.52
C THR A 269 -9.18 -6.22 -16.72
N TYR A 270 -9.70 -6.25 -15.50
CA TYR A 270 -9.86 -5.08 -14.64
C TYR A 270 -9.13 -5.26 -13.31
N LEU A 271 -8.31 -4.28 -12.94
CA LEU A 271 -7.87 -4.08 -11.55
C LEU A 271 -8.92 -3.23 -10.85
N ILE A 272 -9.49 -3.73 -9.77
CA ILE A 272 -10.46 -3.03 -8.92
C ILE A 272 -9.80 -2.77 -7.57
N TYR A 273 -9.98 -1.58 -7.01
CA TYR A 273 -9.45 -1.21 -5.71
C TYR A 273 -10.42 -0.31 -4.96
N SER A 274 -10.42 -0.42 -3.64
CA SER A 274 -11.27 0.40 -2.76
C SER A 274 -10.60 0.64 -1.42
N GLN A 275 -10.94 1.77 -0.81
CA GLN A 275 -10.62 2.09 0.57
C GLN A 275 -11.83 2.72 1.24
N VAL A 276 -12.13 2.30 2.46
CA VAL A 276 -13.19 2.89 3.29
C VAL A 276 -12.61 3.25 4.64
N GLU A 277 -12.83 4.48 5.10
CA GLU A 277 -12.47 4.93 6.44
C GLU A 277 -13.67 4.76 7.39
N VAL A 278 -13.52 3.85 8.32
CA VAL A 278 -14.47 3.65 9.42
C VAL A 278 -13.98 4.45 10.62
N TYR A 279 -14.87 5.25 11.23
CA TYR A 279 -14.50 6.07 12.39
C TYR A 279 -15.23 5.69 13.68
N TYR A 280 -16.32 4.94 13.61
CA TYR A 280 -17.08 4.52 14.79
C TYR A 280 -17.84 3.22 14.55
N ILE A 281 -17.89 2.35 15.56
CA ILE A 281 -18.70 1.12 15.60
C ILE A 281 -19.30 0.99 17.01
N ASN A 282 -20.56 0.54 17.08
CA ASN A 282 -21.29 0.44 18.35
C ASN A 282 -21.26 -0.98 18.94
N PHE A 283 -21.82 -1.97 18.24
CA PHE A 283 -22.11 -3.30 18.80
C PHE A 283 -21.15 -4.42 18.36
N THR A 284 -20.35 -4.19 17.33
CA THR A 284 -19.36 -5.16 16.83
C THR A 284 -17.95 -4.63 16.98
N ASP A 285 -16.99 -5.53 17.12
CA ASP A 285 -15.55 -5.24 17.09
C ASP A 285 -14.96 -5.43 15.68
N LEU A 286 -15.80 -5.69 14.67
CA LEU A 286 -15.41 -5.95 13.29
C LEU A 286 -16.10 -4.98 12.33
N ALA A 287 -15.29 -4.19 11.62
CA ALA A 287 -15.69 -3.46 10.44
C ALA A 287 -15.33 -4.29 9.20
N SER A 288 -16.31 -4.57 8.35
CA SER A 288 -16.09 -5.28 7.10
C SER A 288 -16.91 -4.68 5.97
N TYR A 289 -16.32 -4.63 4.79
CA TYR A 289 -17.01 -4.32 3.54
C TYR A 289 -16.54 -5.28 2.44
N GLU A 290 -17.40 -5.43 1.44
CA GLU A 290 -17.16 -6.23 0.26
C GLU A 290 -17.15 -5.36 -0.98
N VAL A 291 -16.25 -5.66 -1.91
CA VAL A 291 -16.38 -5.24 -3.30
C VAL A 291 -17.18 -6.34 -3.99
N VAL A 292 -18.38 -6.00 -4.45
CA VAL A 292 -19.28 -6.94 -5.12
C VAL A 292 -19.28 -6.70 -6.62
N VAL A 293 -19.39 -7.78 -7.39
CA VAL A 293 -19.61 -7.77 -8.85
C VAL A 293 -20.94 -8.47 -9.12
N ASP A 294 -21.92 -7.75 -9.67
CA ASP A 294 -23.30 -8.22 -9.83
C ASP A 294 -23.85 -8.88 -8.56
N GLU A 295 -23.71 -8.17 -7.44
CA GLU A 295 -24.12 -8.59 -6.08
C GLU A 295 -23.31 -9.75 -5.47
N LYS A 296 -22.40 -10.38 -6.21
CA LYS A 296 -21.54 -11.45 -5.72
C LYS A 296 -20.25 -10.89 -5.12
N PRO A 297 -19.85 -11.30 -3.89
CA PRO A 297 -18.60 -10.87 -3.30
C PRO A 297 -17.39 -11.26 -4.16
N PHE A 298 -16.52 -10.30 -4.44
CA PHE A 298 -15.24 -10.49 -5.14
C PHE A 298 -14.05 -10.26 -4.20
N LEU A 299 -14.04 -9.15 -3.48
CA LEU A 299 -13.04 -8.83 -2.46
C LEU A 299 -13.72 -8.52 -1.14
N GLN A 300 -13.04 -8.79 -0.05
CA GLN A 300 -13.49 -8.40 1.29
C GLN A 300 -12.34 -7.71 2.02
N CYS A 301 -12.65 -6.65 2.75
CA CYS A 301 -11.74 -6.00 3.67
C CYS A 301 -12.34 -6.07 5.07
N THR A 302 -11.63 -6.65 6.03
CA THR A 302 -12.08 -6.78 7.41
C THR A 302 -11.02 -6.23 8.35
N ARG A 303 -11.44 -5.39 9.29
CA ARG A 303 -10.58 -4.78 10.30
C ARG A 303 -11.25 -4.85 11.66
N SER A 304 -10.49 -5.25 12.68
CA SER A 304 -10.94 -5.19 14.06
C SER A 304 -10.78 -3.77 14.61
N ILE A 305 -11.81 -3.25 15.28
CA ILE A 305 -11.86 -1.90 15.84
C ILE A 305 -12.52 -1.99 17.21
N GLU A 306 -11.95 -1.29 18.20
CA GLU A 306 -12.54 -1.21 19.54
C GLU A 306 -13.90 -0.49 19.50
N PRO A 307 -14.99 -1.12 19.96
CA PRO A 307 -16.32 -0.54 19.95
C PRO A 307 -16.47 0.58 21.00
N GLY A 308 -17.43 1.48 20.78
CA GLY A 308 -17.77 2.53 21.75
C GLY A 308 -16.81 3.72 21.80
N LYS A 309 -15.70 3.68 21.04
CA LYS A 309 -14.74 4.78 20.89
C LYS A 309 -14.61 5.19 19.42
N THR A 310 -14.46 6.49 19.17
CA THR A 310 -14.16 6.99 17.84
C THR A 310 -12.71 6.69 17.49
N ASN A 311 -12.50 5.82 16.49
CA ASN A 311 -11.19 5.39 16.01
C ASN A 311 -11.18 5.41 14.48
N PHE A 312 -10.36 6.26 13.88
CA PHE A 312 -10.24 6.37 12.43
C PHE A 312 -9.35 5.26 11.88
N ASN A 313 -9.96 4.37 11.09
CA ASN A 313 -9.29 3.20 10.52
C ASN A 313 -9.67 3.07 9.05
N THR A 314 -8.68 3.15 8.18
CA THR A 314 -8.84 2.85 6.75
C THR A 314 -8.74 1.35 6.49
N CYS A 315 -9.62 0.80 5.68
CA CYS A 315 -9.55 -0.59 5.22
C CYS A 315 -9.42 -0.57 3.69
N TYR A 316 -8.26 -0.99 3.18
CA TYR A 316 -7.93 -1.02 1.75
C TYR A 316 -7.93 -2.46 1.22
N THR A 317 -8.50 -2.68 0.04
CA THR A 317 -8.38 -3.95 -0.69
C THR A 317 -8.33 -3.71 -2.19
N ALA A 318 -7.70 -4.61 -2.93
CA ALA A 318 -7.61 -4.56 -4.38
C ALA A 318 -7.43 -5.94 -4.99
N GLY A 319 -7.86 -6.12 -6.23
CA GLY A 319 -7.76 -7.40 -6.94
C GLY A 319 -8.05 -7.27 -8.42
N VAL A 320 -7.61 -8.25 -9.19
CA VAL A 320 -7.80 -8.31 -10.64
C VAL A 320 -8.84 -9.36 -10.98
N CYS A 321 -9.79 -9.02 -11.85
CA CYS A 321 -10.78 -9.96 -12.38
C CYS A 321 -11.11 -9.69 -13.85
N LEU A 322 -11.74 -10.66 -14.49
CA LEU A 322 -12.31 -10.51 -15.83
C LEU A 322 -13.74 -10.03 -15.69
N LEU A 323 -14.10 -8.97 -16.41
CA LEU A 323 -15.46 -8.46 -16.45
C LEU A 323 -15.99 -8.41 -17.89
N LYS A 324 -17.28 -8.70 -18.00
CA LYS A 324 -18.08 -8.52 -19.20
C LYS A 324 -18.78 -7.17 -19.19
N ALA A 325 -19.04 -6.62 -20.37
CA ALA A 325 -19.81 -5.39 -20.51
C ALA A 325 -21.17 -5.51 -19.78
N LYS A 326 -21.59 -4.40 -19.18
CA LYS A 326 -22.78 -4.22 -18.33
C LYS A 326 -22.70 -4.80 -16.92
N GLN A 327 -21.64 -5.52 -16.57
CA GLN A 327 -21.44 -5.93 -15.17
C GLN A 327 -21.22 -4.70 -14.28
N LYS A 328 -21.72 -4.78 -13.06
CA LYS A 328 -21.70 -3.68 -12.11
C LYS A 328 -20.86 -4.03 -10.89
N ILE A 329 -20.06 -3.06 -10.46
CA ILE A 329 -19.20 -3.17 -9.30
C ILE A 329 -19.70 -2.20 -8.23
N ALA A 330 -19.79 -2.63 -6.98
CA ALA A 330 -20.19 -1.76 -5.89
C ALA A 330 -19.38 -2.04 -4.61
N VAL A 331 -19.29 -1.04 -3.73
CA VAL A 331 -18.73 -1.20 -2.38
C VAL A 331 -19.89 -1.34 -1.41
N LYS A 332 -20.00 -2.51 -0.77
CA LYS A 332 -21.09 -2.88 0.12
C LYS A 332 -20.59 -3.11 1.53
N MET A 333 -21.14 -2.38 2.49
CA MET A 333 -20.87 -2.57 3.91
C MET A 333 -21.58 -3.83 4.40
N VAL A 334 -20.86 -4.66 5.16
CA VAL A 334 -21.40 -5.94 5.68
C VAL A 334 -22.26 -5.70 6.92
N HIS A 335 -21.82 -4.81 7.82
CA HIS A 335 -22.52 -4.52 9.06
C HIS A 335 -23.20 -3.15 9.02
N SER A 336 -24.42 -3.08 9.56
CA SER A 336 -25.24 -1.86 9.58
C SER A 336 -24.83 -0.83 10.63
N ASP A 337 -24.25 -1.27 11.76
CA ASP A 337 -23.93 -0.40 12.90
C ASP A 337 -22.53 0.22 12.80
N ILE A 338 -22.14 0.61 11.58
CA ILE A 338 -20.86 1.23 11.24
C ILE A 338 -21.08 2.67 10.81
N SER A 339 -20.20 3.57 11.25
CA SER A 339 -20.12 4.94 10.76
C SER A 339 -18.86 5.15 9.90
N ILE A 340 -19.06 5.72 8.71
CA ILE A 340 -18.02 5.89 7.68
C ILE A 340 -17.76 7.37 7.46
N ASN A 341 -16.49 7.71 7.27
CA ASN A 341 -16.11 9.05 6.83
C ASN A 341 -15.93 9.06 5.31
N MET A 342 -16.78 9.79 4.58
CA MET A 342 -16.67 9.91 3.12
C MET A 342 -15.67 10.98 2.67
N SER A 343 -14.63 11.27 3.46
CA SER A 343 -13.59 12.23 3.07
C SER A 343 -12.87 11.79 1.78
N LYS A 344 -12.57 12.78 0.93
CA LYS A 344 -12.00 12.60 -0.42
C LYS A 344 -10.71 11.77 -0.46
N HIS A 345 -9.93 11.81 0.61
CA HIS A 345 -8.61 11.18 0.66
C HIS A 345 -8.57 9.87 1.44
N THR A 346 -9.61 9.57 2.21
CA THR A 346 -9.64 8.41 3.10
C THR A 346 -10.62 7.34 2.65
N THR A 347 -11.67 7.73 1.91
CA THR A 347 -12.64 6.82 1.27
C THR A 347 -12.68 7.05 -0.23
N PHE A 348 -12.31 6.02 -0.99
CA PHE A 348 -12.23 6.06 -2.46
C PHE A 348 -12.47 4.68 -3.08
N PHE A 349 -12.89 4.68 -4.35
CA PHE A 349 -13.18 3.48 -5.11
C PHE A 349 -12.76 3.69 -6.57
N GLY A 350 -12.09 2.72 -7.18
CA GLY A 350 -11.67 2.87 -8.56
C GLY A 350 -11.41 1.55 -9.27
N ALA A 351 -11.20 1.68 -10.57
CA ALA A 351 -10.89 0.56 -11.44
C ALA A 351 -9.99 0.99 -12.60
N ILE A 352 -9.19 0.04 -13.10
CA ILE A 352 -8.32 0.20 -14.26
C ILE A 352 -8.59 -0.96 -15.21
N ARG A 353 -8.98 -0.66 -16.45
CA ARG A 353 -9.02 -1.65 -17.53
C ARG A 353 -7.61 -1.85 -18.05
N LEU A 354 -7.03 -3.00 -17.75
CA LEU A 354 -5.65 -3.36 -18.11
C LEU A 354 -5.54 -3.77 -19.59
N GLY A 355 -6.60 -4.35 -20.15
CA GLY A 355 -6.60 -4.85 -21.52
C GLY A 355 -7.81 -5.72 -21.82
N GLU A 356 -7.73 -6.46 -22.93
CA GLU A 356 -8.74 -7.46 -23.30
C GLU A 356 -8.72 -8.66 -22.33
N ALA A 357 -9.81 -9.42 -22.30
CA ALA A 357 -9.92 -10.64 -21.51
C ALA A 357 -9.32 -11.82 -22.30
N PRO A 358 -8.55 -12.73 -21.69
CA PRO A 358 -8.07 -13.92 -22.40
C PRO A 358 -9.27 -14.74 -22.91
N GLY A 359 -9.41 -14.87 -24.24
CA GLY A 359 -10.48 -15.64 -24.88
C GLY A 359 -11.73 -14.84 -25.32
N SER A 360 -11.63 -13.52 -25.47
CA SER A 360 -12.67 -12.67 -26.09
C SER A 360 -12.78 -12.84 -27.59
#